data_AF-A0A1Y2J5C4-F1
#
_entry.id   AF-A0A1Y2J5C4-F1
#
_cell.length_a   1.000
_cell.length_b   1.000
_cell.length_c   1.000
_cell.angle_alpha   90.00
_cell.angle_beta   90.00
_cell.angle_gamma   90.00
#
_symmetry.space_group_name_H-M   'P 1'
#
loop_
_entity.id
_entity.type
_entity.pdbx_description
1 polymer ?
#
loop_
_entity_poly.entity_id
_entity_poly.type
_entity_poly.pdbx_seq_one_letter_code
_entity_poly.pdbx_strand_id
1 'polypeptide(L)'
;MSTLDGARPLVQIASYNTNLQAERGLPQDLVDWLAPTLQVSNFLARERRAPDIFAVGFQELLPLHLGLSGLSKSVLDSRDALILSQIEKHAPNGERYTLIAKVVNVGVALLVYGRDDGVGRRACDVQTQWTGCGPLYMGNKGAVGVRFRVPGEDGSVGEVYTFVCAHLTAHAPKLAQRIQDYHHIVRTLLFPPLPSSNTAAPTTMFATSHLFFFGDLNFRLALPPSHALASREQLPSLLQALSTEDGRVALKEYDQLLVERDLKGTVFHGLREGEFWRFKCSYKYRLGAVDEYDPKRMPAWTDRIMYATHADAPDAPQISNVANLLYTSIPSYTTSDHKPVVALLHLPPPSPSPTVPTLRLPEGFQPKPDPWATAKRYTGRAIDRLVGYCWWLLTMLGAGSALVGLGNLVVSLGFWRWWCRGRAQGQDVLLP
;
A
#
# COMPACT_ATOMS: atom_id res chain seq x y z
N MET A 1 18.80 33.88 -8.87
CA MET A 1 17.40 33.48 -8.56
C MET A 1 17.30 31.94 -8.58
N SER A 2 18.18 31.27 -7.82
CA SER A 2 18.44 29.82 -7.90
C SER A 2 18.62 29.14 -6.53
N THR A 3 17.99 29.65 -5.48
CA THR A 3 18.17 29.14 -4.10
C THR A 3 16.88 28.63 -3.45
N LEU A 4 15.73 28.72 -4.13
CA LEU A 4 14.42 28.37 -3.55
C LEU A 4 13.97 26.92 -3.83
N ASP A 5 14.41 26.29 -4.93
CA ASP A 5 14.01 24.91 -5.26
C ASP A 5 14.78 23.85 -4.44
N GLY A 6 15.98 24.16 -3.93
CA GLY A 6 16.76 23.26 -3.08
C GLY A 6 16.19 23.06 -1.67
N ALA A 7 15.29 23.94 -1.22
CA ALA A 7 14.75 23.91 0.15
C ALA A 7 13.52 23.00 0.31
N ARG A 8 12.86 22.61 -0.79
CA ARG A 8 11.61 21.85 -0.76
C ARG A 8 11.90 20.35 -0.87
N PRO A 9 11.39 19.51 0.05
CA PRO A 9 11.57 18.07 -0.05
C PRO A 9 10.85 17.48 -1.27
N LEU A 10 11.54 16.61 -2.00
CA LEU A 10 11.02 15.83 -3.12
C LEU A 10 10.76 14.39 -2.65
N VAL A 11 9.52 13.92 -2.77
CA VAL A 11 9.09 12.60 -2.31
C VAL A 11 8.57 11.78 -3.47
N GLN A 12 9.12 10.57 -3.66
CA GLN A 12 8.61 9.62 -4.63
C GLN A 12 7.88 8.48 -3.91
N ILE A 13 6.64 8.23 -4.34
CA ILE A 13 5.78 7.18 -3.79
C ILE A 13 5.47 6.19 -4.89
N ALA A 14 5.63 4.92 -4.59
CA ALA A 14 5.45 3.82 -5.51
C ALA A 14 4.54 2.76 -4.87
N SER A 15 3.51 2.30 -5.59
CA SER A 15 2.60 1.24 -5.15
C SER A 15 2.50 0.13 -6.19
N TYR A 16 2.57 -1.12 -5.75
CA TYR A 16 2.35 -2.26 -6.64
C TYR A 16 1.73 -3.48 -5.95
N ASN A 17 0.58 -3.91 -6.44
CA ASN A 17 0.03 -5.22 -6.11
C ASN A 17 0.71 -6.30 -6.98
N THR A 18 1.44 -7.22 -6.37
CA THR A 18 2.26 -8.23 -7.05
C THR A 18 1.56 -9.58 -7.26
N ASN A 19 0.25 -9.67 -7.03
CA ASN A 19 -0.58 -10.85 -7.32
C ASN A 19 0.01 -12.18 -6.76
N LEU A 20 0.46 -12.15 -5.51
CA LEU A 20 1.00 -13.27 -4.72
C LEU A 20 2.24 -13.96 -5.33
N GLN A 21 2.95 -13.28 -6.22
CA GLN A 21 4.06 -13.89 -6.97
C GLN A 21 5.38 -14.00 -6.18
N ALA A 22 5.51 -13.42 -4.97
CA ALA A 22 6.77 -13.39 -4.21
C ALA A 22 7.94 -12.91 -5.06
N GLU A 23 9.02 -13.70 -5.14
CA GLU A 23 10.22 -13.40 -5.91
C GLU A 23 9.91 -13.18 -7.40
N ARG A 24 8.93 -13.92 -7.94
CA ARG A 24 8.48 -13.81 -9.34
C ARG A 24 7.63 -12.57 -9.61
N GLY A 25 7.22 -11.83 -8.57
CA GLY A 25 6.37 -10.64 -8.70
C GLY A 25 7.09 -9.41 -9.24
N LEU A 26 8.42 -9.42 -9.22
CA LEU A 26 9.28 -8.43 -9.84
C LEU A 26 10.39 -9.15 -10.62
N PRO A 27 10.14 -9.68 -11.83
CA PRO A 27 11.21 -9.99 -12.75
C PRO A 27 11.51 -8.74 -13.59
N GLN A 28 12.81 -8.45 -13.76
CA GLN A 28 13.36 -7.31 -14.51
C GLN A 28 13.39 -5.96 -13.78
N ASP A 29 14.14 -5.05 -14.42
CA ASP A 29 14.69 -3.79 -13.93
C ASP A 29 13.65 -2.88 -13.28
N LEU A 30 13.88 -2.46 -12.02
CA LEU A 30 12.93 -1.60 -11.31
C LEU A 30 12.92 -0.15 -11.82
N VAL A 31 13.77 0.15 -12.81
CA VAL A 31 14.07 1.48 -13.33
C VAL A 31 12.86 2.24 -13.80
N ASP A 32 11.98 1.64 -14.60
CA ASP A 32 10.79 2.37 -15.11
C ASP A 32 9.87 2.82 -13.95
N TRP A 33 9.89 2.10 -12.83
CA TRP A 33 9.01 2.36 -11.68
C TRP A 33 9.68 3.21 -10.59
N LEU A 34 10.98 3.01 -10.35
CA LEU A 34 11.74 3.71 -9.30
C LEU A 34 12.57 4.88 -9.83
N ALA A 35 12.86 4.93 -11.13
CA ALA A 35 13.54 6.03 -11.80
C ALA A 35 12.73 6.71 -12.93
N PRO A 36 11.38 6.86 -12.85
CA PRO A 36 10.67 7.76 -13.76
C PRO A 36 11.14 9.21 -13.54
N THR A 37 11.75 9.50 -12.40
CA THR A 37 12.54 10.71 -12.13
C THR A 37 13.60 10.98 -13.19
N LEU A 38 14.21 9.98 -13.85
CA LEU A 38 15.19 10.22 -14.92
C LEU A 38 14.55 10.65 -16.25
N GLN A 39 13.35 10.17 -16.58
CA GLN A 39 12.62 10.58 -17.79
C GLN A 39 11.81 11.86 -17.56
N VAL A 40 11.22 12.03 -16.39
CA VAL A 40 10.43 13.21 -16.01
C VAL A 40 11.30 14.40 -15.62
N SER A 41 12.49 14.18 -15.03
CA SER A 41 13.45 15.29 -14.83
C SER A 41 13.91 15.90 -16.14
N ASN A 42 13.97 15.13 -17.24
CA ASN A 42 14.28 15.70 -18.56
C ASN A 42 13.18 16.64 -19.07
N PHE A 43 11.93 16.49 -18.61
CA PHE A 43 10.78 17.27 -19.09
C PHE A 43 10.37 18.40 -18.14
N LEU A 44 10.52 18.21 -16.82
CA LEU A 44 9.97 19.13 -15.80
C LEU A 44 11.02 19.97 -15.06
N ALA A 45 12.31 19.62 -15.08
CA ALA A 45 13.33 20.31 -14.31
C ALA A 45 14.52 20.73 -15.19
N ARG A 46 15.04 21.94 -14.96
CA ARG A 46 16.28 22.40 -15.61
C ARG A 46 17.52 21.65 -15.12
N GLU A 47 17.43 20.98 -13.97
CA GLU A 47 18.49 20.15 -13.37
C GLU A 47 17.91 18.82 -12.85
N ARG A 48 18.65 17.73 -13.07
CA ARG A 48 18.24 16.40 -12.60
C ARG A 48 18.48 16.27 -11.10
N ARG A 49 17.39 16.19 -10.32
CA ARG A 49 17.42 16.01 -8.85
C ARG A 49 16.81 14.68 -8.44
N ALA A 50 17.51 13.94 -7.59
CA ALA A 50 16.99 12.72 -6.98
C ALA A 50 15.98 13.03 -5.84
N PRO A 51 14.97 12.18 -5.61
CA PRO A 51 14.07 12.33 -4.46
C PRO A 51 14.81 12.32 -3.13
N ASP A 52 14.39 13.13 -2.17
CA ASP A 52 14.90 13.09 -0.80
C ASP A 52 14.33 11.89 -0.02
N ILE A 53 13.13 11.42 -0.40
CA ILE A 53 12.46 10.29 0.20
C ILE A 53 11.86 9.39 -0.88
N PHE A 54 12.08 8.08 -0.76
CA PHE A 54 11.36 7.05 -1.50
C PHE A 54 10.47 6.26 -0.54
N ALA A 55 9.21 6.05 -0.91
CA ALA A 55 8.29 5.16 -0.20
C ALA A 55 7.70 4.14 -1.19
N VAL A 56 8.05 2.86 -1.01
CA VAL A 56 7.65 1.77 -1.90
C VAL A 56 6.74 0.80 -1.15
N GLY A 57 5.48 0.74 -1.58
CA GLY A 57 4.44 -0.11 -1.02
C GLY A 57 4.12 -1.28 -1.92
N PHE A 58 3.94 -2.45 -1.32
CA PHE A 58 3.52 -3.67 -2.00
C PHE A 58 2.25 -4.22 -1.40
N GLN A 59 1.42 -4.82 -2.25
CA GLN A 59 0.28 -5.63 -1.85
C GLN A 59 0.39 -7.01 -2.50
N GLU A 60 -0.17 -8.02 -1.84
CA GLU A 60 -0.01 -9.42 -2.28
C GLU A 60 1.46 -9.79 -2.53
N LEU A 61 2.37 -9.29 -1.67
CA LEU A 61 3.81 -9.39 -1.86
C LEU A 61 4.27 -10.85 -1.99
N LEU A 62 3.63 -11.78 -1.29
CA LEU A 62 4.00 -13.19 -1.25
C LEU A 62 2.76 -14.09 -1.11
N PRO A 63 2.87 -15.39 -1.43
CA PRO A 63 1.79 -16.36 -1.25
C PRO A 63 1.16 -16.28 0.14
N LEU A 64 -0.17 -16.37 0.20
CA LEU A 64 -0.94 -16.17 1.43
C LEU A 64 -0.50 -17.09 2.57
N HIS A 65 -0.20 -18.36 2.30
CA HIS A 65 0.24 -19.28 3.35
C HIS A 65 1.54 -18.80 4.02
N LEU A 66 2.51 -18.30 3.24
CA LEU A 66 3.75 -17.72 3.78
C LEU A 66 3.50 -16.40 4.50
N GLY A 67 2.66 -15.52 3.92
CA GLY A 67 2.30 -14.24 4.52
C GLY A 67 1.59 -14.39 5.87
N LEU A 68 0.63 -15.31 5.95
CA LEU A 68 -0.15 -15.60 7.16
C LEU A 68 0.73 -16.27 8.24
N SER A 69 1.63 -17.18 7.85
CA SER A 69 2.68 -17.70 8.73
C SER A 69 3.72 -16.63 9.11
N GLY A 70 3.70 -15.49 8.42
CA GLY A 70 4.68 -14.40 8.42
C GLY A 70 6.12 -14.84 8.26
N LEU A 71 6.32 -15.75 7.31
CA LEU A 71 7.60 -16.12 6.74
C LEU A 71 7.94 -15.15 5.59
N SER A 72 7.86 -13.84 5.85
CA SER A 72 8.03 -12.78 4.84
C SER A 72 9.41 -12.14 4.82
N LYS A 73 10.25 -12.43 5.83
CA LYS A 73 11.56 -11.77 6.02
C LYS A 73 12.46 -11.85 4.79
N SER A 74 12.67 -13.05 4.25
CA SER A 74 13.54 -13.27 3.08
C SER A 74 13.08 -12.46 1.87
N VAL A 75 11.76 -12.46 1.59
CA VAL A 75 11.19 -11.69 0.48
C VAL A 75 11.38 -10.20 0.72
N LEU A 76 11.16 -9.72 1.94
CA LEU A 76 11.31 -8.30 2.27
C LEU A 76 12.77 -7.83 2.20
N ASP A 77 13.72 -8.65 2.64
CA ASP A 77 15.16 -8.37 2.54
C ASP A 77 15.66 -8.37 1.08
N SER A 78 15.14 -9.30 0.27
CA SER A 78 15.39 -9.32 -1.18
C SER A 78 14.86 -8.08 -1.88
N ARG A 79 13.65 -7.63 -1.51
CA ARG A 79 13.04 -6.40 -2.07
C ARG A 79 13.80 -5.15 -1.65
N ASP A 80 14.22 -5.08 -0.39
CA ASP A 80 15.06 -4.01 0.14
C ASP A 80 16.35 -3.85 -0.67
N ALA A 81 17.14 -4.93 -0.78
CA ALA A 81 18.38 -4.93 -1.55
C ALA A 81 18.17 -4.54 -3.02
N LEU A 82 17.12 -5.08 -3.66
CA LEU A 82 16.82 -4.76 -5.06
C LEU A 82 16.44 -3.28 -5.23
N ILE A 83 15.53 -2.76 -4.41
CA ILE A 83 15.09 -1.36 -4.48
C ILE A 83 16.27 -0.43 -4.26
N LEU A 84 17.05 -0.65 -3.19
CA LEU A 84 18.20 0.18 -2.86
C LEU A 84 19.23 0.19 -3.99
N SER A 85 19.56 -0.98 -4.55
CA SER A 85 20.49 -1.08 -5.67
C SER A 85 20.03 -0.29 -6.90
N GLN A 86 18.71 -0.24 -7.13
CA GLN A 86 18.13 0.39 -8.31
C GLN A 86 18.02 1.91 -8.15
N ILE A 87 17.61 2.39 -6.98
CA ILE A 87 17.57 3.84 -6.73
C ILE A 87 18.97 4.45 -6.78
N GLU A 88 20.00 3.80 -6.23
CA GLU A 88 21.37 4.33 -6.21
C GLU A 88 22.04 4.24 -7.59
N LYS A 89 21.88 3.11 -8.30
CA LYS A 89 22.43 2.95 -9.66
C LYS A 89 21.87 3.99 -10.64
N HIS A 90 20.62 4.42 -10.43
CA HIS A 90 19.92 5.35 -11.31
C HIS A 90 19.76 6.76 -10.71
N ALA A 91 20.45 7.03 -9.59
CA ALA A 91 20.48 8.36 -9.01
C ALA A 91 21.27 9.31 -9.95
N PRO A 92 20.70 10.46 -10.36
CA PRO A 92 21.27 11.32 -11.39
C PRO A 92 22.69 11.82 -11.09
N ASN A 93 23.04 11.95 -9.81
CA ASN A 93 24.34 12.44 -9.34
C ASN A 93 25.07 11.43 -8.45
N GLY A 94 24.67 10.14 -8.48
CA GLY A 94 25.25 9.10 -7.64
C GLY A 94 24.88 9.22 -6.15
N GLU A 95 23.70 9.79 -5.86
CA GLU A 95 23.19 9.93 -4.51
C GLU A 95 22.98 8.56 -3.83
N ARG A 96 23.28 8.51 -2.52
CA ARG A 96 23.09 7.32 -1.68
C ARG A 96 21.87 7.43 -0.80
N TYR A 97 21.35 6.28 -0.40
CA TYR A 97 20.13 6.20 0.38
C TYR A 97 20.28 5.27 1.59
N THR A 98 19.61 5.64 2.67
CA THR A 98 19.48 4.82 3.87
C THR A 98 18.05 4.33 4.00
N LEU A 99 17.85 3.03 4.26
CA LEU A 99 16.56 2.50 4.67
C LEU A 99 16.19 3.08 6.05
N ILE A 100 15.17 3.92 6.09
CA ILE A 100 14.64 4.49 7.34
C ILE A 100 13.85 3.41 8.10
N ALA A 101 12.94 2.74 7.40
CA ALA A 101 12.14 1.67 7.98
C ALA A 101 11.54 0.76 6.91
N LYS A 102 11.29 -0.49 7.30
CA LYS A 102 10.45 -1.42 6.55
C LYS A 102 9.48 -2.13 7.47
N VAL A 103 8.27 -2.39 6.98
CA VAL A 103 7.20 -3.05 7.74
C VAL A 103 6.37 -3.93 6.80
N VAL A 104 5.91 -5.06 7.32
CA VAL A 104 5.06 -6.00 6.58
C VAL A 104 4.00 -6.60 7.49
N ASN A 105 2.77 -6.71 6.97
CA ASN A 105 1.69 -7.46 7.59
C ASN A 105 1.03 -8.35 6.53
N VAL A 106 1.23 -9.66 6.67
CA VAL A 106 0.83 -10.67 5.68
C VAL A 106 1.42 -10.34 4.29
N GLY A 107 0.61 -9.85 3.36
CA GLY A 107 1.02 -9.51 1.99
C GLY A 107 1.17 -8.01 1.74
N VAL A 108 0.91 -7.16 2.73
CA VAL A 108 1.04 -5.70 2.62
C VAL A 108 2.38 -5.28 3.21
N ALA A 109 3.25 -4.66 2.41
CA ALA A 109 4.57 -4.22 2.83
C ALA A 109 4.83 -2.76 2.45
N LEU A 110 5.70 -2.11 3.22
CA LEU A 110 6.14 -0.73 2.98
C LEU A 110 7.62 -0.62 3.34
N LEU A 111 8.42 -0.06 2.44
CA LEU A 111 9.83 0.27 2.63
C LEU A 111 10.01 1.76 2.36
N VAL A 112 10.66 2.47 3.28
CA VAL A 112 10.89 3.91 3.17
C VAL A 112 12.39 4.20 3.30
N TYR A 113 12.92 4.94 2.32
CA TYR A 113 14.32 5.31 2.23
C TYR A 113 14.46 6.83 2.23
N GLY A 114 15.53 7.33 2.84
CA GLY A 114 15.90 8.74 2.83
C GLY A 114 17.27 8.94 2.22
N ARG A 115 17.45 10.04 1.48
CA ARG A 115 18.75 10.39 0.89
C ARG A 115 19.77 10.73 1.98
N ASP A 116 20.98 10.20 1.84
CA ASP A 116 22.03 10.23 2.86
C ASP A 116 22.45 11.64 3.29
N ASP A 117 22.50 12.58 2.35
CA ASP A 117 22.91 13.98 2.58
C ASP A 117 21.78 14.85 3.17
N GLY A 118 20.65 14.25 3.54
CA GLY A 118 19.50 14.94 4.12
C GLY A 118 18.69 14.03 5.04
N VAL A 119 17.53 13.59 4.55
CA VAL A 119 16.53 12.88 5.35
C VAL A 119 17.10 11.57 5.95
N GLY A 120 17.89 10.82 5.21
CA GLY A 120 18.39 9.50 5.62
C GLY A 120 19.21 9.53 6.91
N ARG A 121 20.10 10.51 7.08
CA ARG A 121 20.94 10.64 8.28
C ARG A 121 20.29 11.43 9.41
N ARG A 122 19.21 12.16 9.12
CA ARG A 122 18.50 13.01 10.10
C ARG A 122 17.22 12.41 10.64
N ALA A 123 16.68 11.38 9.99
CA ALA A 123 15.46 10.73 10.44
C ALA A 123 15.61 10.22 11.88
N CYS A 124 14.68 10.60 12.74
CA CYS A 124 14.60 10.18 14.14
C CYS A 124 13.15 9.79 14.49
N ASP A 125 12.93 9.30 15.71
CA ASP A 125 11.62 8.85 16.19
C ASP A 125 10.91 7.89 15.21
N VAL A 126 11.68 6.97 14.63
CA VAL A 126 11.20 6.04 13.61
C VAL A 126 10.25 5.02 14.24
N GLN A 127 9.06 4.91 13.67
CA GLN A 127 7.96 4.10 14.16
C GLN A 127 7.34 3.32 13.00
N THR A 128 7.01 2.05 13.25
CA THR A 128 6.27 1.20 12.31
C THR A 128 5.01 0.66 12.96
N GLN A 129 3.91 0.62 12.21
CA GLN A 129 2.61 0.15 12.71
C GLN A 129 1.91 -0.71 11.67
N TRP A 130 0.95 -1.53 12.12
CA TRP A 130 0.09 -2.32 11.23
C TRP A 130 -1.32 -2.49 11.82
N THR A 131 -2.27 -2.78 10.94
CA THR A 131 -3.62 -3.19 11.31
C THR A 131 -4.24 -4.07 10.23
N GLY A 132 -5.16 -4.96 10.63
CA GLY A 132 -5.83 -5.90 9.74
C GLY A 132 -7.33 -5.63 9.66
N CYS A 133 -7.86 -5.66 8.45
CA CYS A 133 -9.29 -5.46 8.13
C CYS A 133 -9.95 -6.74 7.60
N GLY A 134 -9.19 -7.83 7.45
CA GLY A 134 -9.75 -9.13 7.08
C GLY A 134 -10.75 -9.65 8.10
N PRO A 135 -11.45 -10.76 7.79
CA PRO A 135 -12.29 -11.44 8.76
C PRO A 135 -11.53 -11.67 10.07
N LEU A 136 -12.14 -11.34 11.20
CA LEU A 136 -11.50 -11.42 12.52
C LEU A 136 -10.19 -10.62 12.64
N TYR A 137 -10.08 -9.49 11.93
CA TYR A 137 -8.92 -8.60 11.89
C TYR A 137 -7.66 -9.20 11.25
N MET A 138 -7.80 -10.28 10.47
CA MET A 138 -6.70 -10.87 9.72
C MET A 138 -6.01 -9.87 8.79
N GLY A 139 -4.71 -10.04 8.59
CA GLY A 139 -3.83 -9.07 7.91
C GLY A 139 -3.81 -9.14 6.39
N ASN A 140 -4.53 -10.08 5.76
CA ASN A 140 -4.60 -10.20 4.29
C ASN A 140 -5.27 -9.00 3.60
N LYS A 141 -6.00 -8.19 4.38
CA LYS A 141 -6.48 -6.84 4.07
C LYS A 141 -6.17 -5.96 5.26
N GLY A 142 -5.95 -4.67 5.04
CA GLY A 142 -5.57 -3.73 6.10
C GLY A 142 -4.49 -2.77 5.66
N ALA A 143 -3.65 -2.32 6.59
CA ALA A 143 -2.60 -1.36 6.31
C ALA A 143 -1.35 -1.57 7.16
N VAL A 144 -0.22 -1.13 6.62
CA VAL A 144 1.02 -0.91 7.35
C VAL A 144 1.40 0.57 7.24
N GLY A 145 2.12 1.07 8.23
CA GLY A 145 2.55 2.47 8.25
C GLY A 145 3.95 2.66 8.80
N VAL A 146 4.65 3.64 8.24
CA VAL A 146 5.94 4.14 8.69
C VAL A 146 5.76 5.61 9.07
N ARG A 147 6.21 5.99 10.26
CA ARG A 147 6.28 7.37 10.72
C ARG A 147 7.69 7.67 11.18
N PHE A 148 8.21 8.84 10.85
CA PHE A 148 9.46 9.35 11.40
C PHE A 148 9.43 10.87 11.42
N ARG A 149 10.37 11.45 12.16
CA ARG A 149 10.58 12.89 12.22
C ARG A 149 11.89 13.26 11.57
N VAL A 150 11.95 14.43 10.94
CA VAL A 150 13.18 15.07 10.49
C VAL A 150 13.29 16.39 11.23
N PRO A 151 14.26 16.56 12.16
CA PRO A 151 14.50 17.82 12.86
C PRO A 151 14.79 18.96 11.87
N GLY A 152 14.46 20.20 12.21
CA GLY A 152 14.80 21.36 11.36
C GLY A 152 16.30 21.64 11.33
N GLU A 153 16.80 22.23 10.25
CA GLU A 153 18.22 22.63 10.15
C GLU A 153 18.56 23.79 11.08
N ASP A 154 17.55 24.60 11.41
CA ASP A 154 17.59 25.69 12.37
C ASP A 154 17.55 25.23 13.84
N GLY A 155 17.55 23.91 14.08
CA GLY A 155 17.44 23.32 15.42
C GLY A 155 16.00 23.24 15.94
N SER A 156 14.99 23.57 15.12
CA SER A 156 13.59 23.36 15.48
C SER A 156 13.24 21.87 15.60
N VAL A 157 12.09 21.59 16.22
CA VAL A 157 11.61 20.20 16.39
C VAL A 157 11.41 19.48 15.05
N GLY A 158 11.18 20.24 13.97
CA GLY A 158 11.05 19.74 12.61
C GLY A 158 9.70 19.09 12.31
N GLU A 159 9.66 18.29 11.26
CA GLU A 159 8.44 17.80 10.64
C GLU A 159 8.31 16.28 10.74
N VAL A 160 7.08 15.80 10.87
CA VAL A 160 6.74 14.38 10.93
C VAL A 160 6.16 13.92 9.61
N TYR A 161 6.71 12.84 9.08
CA TYR A 161 6.31 12.22 7.83
C TYR A 161 5.64 10.88 8.16
N THR A 162 4.41 10.68 7.69
CA THR A 162 3.67 9.42 7.88
C THR A 162 3.29 8.85 6.52
N PHE A 163 3.73 7.63 6.25
CA PHE A 163 3.42 6.85 5.05
C PHE A 163 2.55 5.67 5.42
N VAL A 164 1.43 5.46 4.71
CA VAL A 164 0.49 4.37 4.93
C VAL A 164 0.27 3.62 3.62
N CYS A 165 0.63 2.34 3.60
CA CYS A 165 0.36 1.43 2.49
C CYS A 165 -0.79 0.50 2.88
N ALA A 166 -1.86 0.47 2.09
CA ALA A 166 -3.07 -0.27 2.37
C ALA A 166 -3.45 -1.28 1.26
N HIS A 167 -4.20 -2.29 1.65
CA HIS A 167 -4.88 -3.21 0.75
C HIS A 167 -6.31 -3.41 1.24
N LEU A 168 -7.27 -2.77 0.58
CA LEU A 168 -8.68 -2.75 1.02
C LEU A 168 -9.50 -3.87 0.37
N THR A 169 -10.71 -4.09 0.89
CA THR A 169 -11.61 -5.15 0.46
C THR A 169 -11.87 -5.13 -1.06
N ALA A 170 -11.60 -6.28 -1.70
CA ALA A 170 -11.76 -6.47 -3.13
C ALA A 170 -13.23 -6.68 -3.57
N HIS A 171 -13.44 -6.66 -4.89
CA HIS A 171 -14.71 -6.83 -5.61
C HIS A 171 -15.62 -5.59 -5.65
N ALA A 172 -16.20 -5.34 -6.83
CA ALA A 172 -17.00 -4.13 -7.10
C ALA A 172 -18.16 -3.88 -6.13
N PRO A 173 -18.97 -4.89 -5.74
CA PRO A 173 -20.11 -4.65 -4.84
C PRO A 173 -19.73 -4.28 -3.40
N LYS A 174 -18.46 -4.43 -3.01
CA LYS A 174 -18.01 -4.28 -1.61
C LYS A 174 -17.57 -2.86 -1.24
N LEU A 175 -18.25 -1.84 -1.78
CA LEU A 175 -17.94 -0.43 -1.50
C LEU A 175 -18.06 -0.11 -0.01
N ALA A 176 -19.16 -0.54 0.62
CA ALA A 176 -19.38 -0.31 2.05
C ALA A 176 -18.27 -0.92 2.91
N GLN A 177 -17.75 -2.10 2.56
CA GLN A 177 -16.65 -2.73 3.27
C GLN A 177 -15.34 -1.96 3.07
N ARG A 178 -15.04 -1.41 1.88
CA ARG A 178 -13.85 -0.56 1.68
C ARG A 178 -13.89 0.71 2.52
N ILE A 179 -15.07 1.35 2.62
CA ILE A 179 -15.28 2.52 3.49
C ILE A 179 -15.07 2.12 4.96
N GLN A 180 -15.61 0.98 5.38
CA GLN A 180 -15.38 0.44 6.73
C GLN A 180 -13.91 0.12 6.99
N ASP A 181 -13.20 -0.47 6.02
CA ASP A 181 -11.76 -0.75 6.12
C ASP A 181 -10.97 0.55 6.32
N TYR A 182 -11.27 1.61 5.55
CA TYR A 182 -10.65 2.92 5.72
C TYR A 182 -10.87 3.46 7.13
N HIS A 183 -12.11 3.53 7.61
CA HIS A 183 -12.39 4.02 8.96
C HIS A 183 -11.78 3.15 10.04
N HIS A 184 -11.72 1.84 9.84
CA HIS A 184 -11.00 0.94 10.72
C HIS A 184 -9.53 1.32 10.80
N ILE A 185 -8.85 1.48 9.65
CA ILE A 185 -7.43 1.86 9.57
C ILE A 185 -7.19 3.20 10.28
N VAL A 186 -8.03 4.21 10.05
CA VAL A 186 -7.96 5.52 10.73
C VAL A 186 -7.94 5.38 12.25
N ARG A 187 -8.72 4.44 12.79
CA ARG A 187 -8.90 4.27 14.24
C ARG A 187 -7.93 3.28 14.87
N THR A 188 -7.31 2.37 14.11
CA THR A 188 -6.50 1.26 14.65
C THR A 188 -5.04 1.24 14.19
N LEU A 189 -4.69 1.92 13.10
CA LEU A 189 -3.30 2.18 12.73
C LEU A 189 -2.75 3.35 13.55
N LEU A 190 -2.50 3.05 14.82
CA LEU A 190 -2.13 4.02 15.84
C LEU A 190 -0.63 4.04 16.07
N PHE A 191 -0.10 5.25 16.26
CA PHE A 191 1.31 5.53 16.53
C PHE A 191 1.48 6.08 17.94
N PRO A 192 2.67 5.97 18.55
CA PRO A 192 3.01 6.71 19.75
C PRO A 192 2.70 8.22 19.65
N PRO A 193 2.59 8.92 20.80
CA PRO A 193 2.42 10.37 20.83
C PRO A 193 3.51 11.10 20.04
N LEU A 194 3.17 12.27 19.52
CA LEU A 194 4.15 13.17 18.92
C LEU A 194 5.16 13.66 19.98
N PRO A 195 6.38 14.05 19.57
CA PRO A 195 7.33 14.71 20.44
C PRO A 195 6.70 15.94 21.11
N SER A 196 7.05 16.16 22.38
CA SER A 196 6.53 17.27 23.19
C SER A 196 5.01 17.21 23.47
N SER A 197 4.35 16.07 23.21
CA SER A 197 2.98 15.82 23.63
C SER A 197 2.87 15.71 25.16
N ASN A 198 1.91 16.43 25.76
CA ASN A 198 1.60 16.35 27.19
C ASN A 198 0.85 15.06 27.59
N THR A 199 0.51 14.21 26.62
CA THR A 199 -0.22 12.95 26.83
C THR A 199 0.56 11.76 26.28
N ALA A 200 0.49 10.63 26.99
CA ALA A 200 1.03 9.34 26.54
C ALA A 200 0.07 8.58 25.60
N ALA A 201 -1.10 9.16 25.30
CA ALA A 201 -2.11 8.53 24.46
C ALA A 201 -1.65 8.39 23.00
N PRO A 202 -1.91 7.24 22.35
CA PRO A 202 -1.54 7.04 20.97
C PRO A 202 -2.31 7.98 20.04
N THR A 203 -1.70 8.31 18.90
CA THR A 203 -2.26 9.22 17.90
C THR A 203 -2.62 8.46 16.62
N THR A 204 -3.59 8.97 15.88
CA THR A 204 -3.95 8.45 14.55
C THR A 204 -2.92 8.90 13.51
N MET A 205 -3.01 8.36 12.30
CA MET A 205 -2.14 8.77 11.18
C MET A 205 -2.21 10.27 10.85
N PHE A 206 -3.29 10.96 11.23
CA PHE A 206 -3.49 12.40 10.96
C PHE A 206 -2.68 13.33 11.88
N ALA A 207 -2.14 12.84 13.00
CA ALA A 207 -1.20 13.58 13.82
C ALA A 207 0.20 13.56 13.19
N THR A 208 0.39 14.33 12.12
CA THR A 208 1.60 14.33 11.29
C THR A 208 1.72 15.66 10.53
N SER A 209 2.92 16.02 10.08
CA SER A 209 3.14 17.21 9.24
C SER A 209 2.81 16.91 7.78
N HIS A 210 3.21 15.74 7.30
CA HIS A 210 2.89 15.23 5.96
C HIS A 210 2.32 13.83 6.08
N LEU A 211 1.21 13.56 5.40
CA LEU A 211 0.54 12.26 5.36
C LEU A 211 0.47 11.79 3.92
N PHE A 212 0.87 10.54 3.71
CA PHE A 212 0.75 9.86 2.43
C PHE A 212 -0.01 8.55 2.63
N PHE A 213 -1.10 8.36 1.90
CA PHE A 213 -1.92 7.15 1.96
C PHE A 213 -2.03 6.56 0.57
N PHE A 214 -1.58 5.33 0.39
CA PHE A 214 -1.50 4.70 -0.92
C PHE A 214 -1.66 3.20 -0.85
N GLY A 215 -1.79 2.55 -2.01
CA GLY A 215 -1.90 1.10 -2.10
C GLY A 215 -2.95 0.63 -3.10
N ASP A 216 -3.26 -0.67 -3.06
CA ASP A 216 -4.42 -1.24 -3.73
C ASP A 216 -5.67 -0.97 -2.86
N LEU A 217 -6.30 0.17 -3.13
CA LEU A 217 -7.49 0.62 -2.43
C LEU A 217 -8.77 -0.05 -2.94
N ASN A 218 -8.67 -0.79 -4.04
CA ASN A 218 -9.73 -1.63 -4.58
C ASN A 218 -11.06 -0.93 -4.91
N PHE A 219 -11.12 0.40 -4.90
CA PHE A 219 -12.26 1.16 -5.43
C PHE A 219 -12.39 0.90 -6.92
N ARG A 220 -13.63 0.79 -7.40
CA ARG A 220 -13.94 0.36 -8.77
C ARG A 220 -14.66 1.45 -9.53
N LEU A 221 -14.66 1.34 -10.85
CA LEU A 221 -15.63 2.02 -11.68
C LEU A 221 -17.03 1.45 -11.37
N ALA A 222 -18.04 2.30 -11.21
CA ALA A 222 -19.40 1.90 -10.87
C ALA A 222 -20.42 2.62 -11.75
N LEU A 223 -20.55 2.15 -12.99
CA LEU A 223 -21.54 2.67 -13.93
C LEU A 223 -22.96 2.28 -13.47
N PRO A 224 -23.90 3.24 -13.39
CA PRO A 224 -25.30 2.91 -13.10
C PRO A 224 -25.88 2.05 -14.24
N PRO A 225 -26.88 1.17 -13.98
CA PRO A 225 -27.47 0.32 -15.01
C PRO A 225 -28.04 1.08 -16.22
N SER A 226 -28.43 2.35 -16.04
CA SER A 226 -28.90 3.24 -17.10
C SER A 226 -27.79 3.80 -17.99
N HIS A 227 -26.51 3.67 -17.62
CA HIS A 227 -25.40 4.17 -18.41
C HIS A 227 -25.23 3.33 -19.68
N ALA A 228 -25.02 3.98 -20.83
CA ALA A 228 -24.87 3.33 -22.13
C ALA A 228 -23.70 2.33 -22.24
N LEU A 229 -22.80 2.31 -21.25
CA LEU A 229 -21.61 1.45 -21.17
C LEU A 229 -21.65 0.44 -20.01
N ALA A 230 -22.75 0.37 -19.26
CA ALA A 230 -22.83 -0.48 -18.06
C ALA A 230 -23.01 -1.97 -18.38
N SER A 231 -23.60 -2.30 -19.53
CA SER A 231 -23.90 -3.68 -19.89
C SER A 231 -22.64 -4.45 -20.31
N ARG A 232 -22.68 -5.77 -20.16
CA ARG A 232 -21.54 -6.63 -20.49
C ARG A 232 -21.20 -6.60 -21.98
N GLU A 233 -22.22 -6.47 -22.83
CA GLU A 233 -22.12 -6.38 -24.28
C GLU A 233 -21.39 -5.11 -24.71
N GLN A 234 -21.43 -4.05 -23.90
CA GLN A 234 -20.77 -2.77 -24.15
C GLN A 234 -19.33 -2.72 -23.62
N LEU A 235 -18.79 -3.83 -23.13
CA LEU A 235 -17.41 -3.89 -22.66
C LEU A 235 -16.40 -3.41 -23.74
N PRO A 236 -16.49 -3.78 -25.04
CA PRO A 236 -15.58 -3.25 -26.05
C PRO A 236 -15.64 -1.71 -26.16
N SER A 237 -16.85 -1.13 -26.17
CA SER A 237 -17.07 0.32 -26.19
C SER A 237 -16.51 1.01 -24.95
N LEU A 238 -16.68 0.38 -23.78
CA LEU A 238 -16.10 0.86 -22.53
C LEU A 238 -14.57 0.85 -22.56
N LEU A 239 -13.96 -0.23 -23.06
CA LEU A 239 -12.51 -0.32 -23.21
C LEU A 239 -11.97 0.73 -24.19
N GLN A 240 -12.71 0.98 -25.28
CA GLN A 240 -12.37 2.04 -26.23
C GLN A 240 -12.43 3.41 -25.56
N ALA A 241 -13.48 3.71 -24.78
CA ALA A 241 -13.58 4.96 -24.03
C ALA A 241 -12.44 5.10 -23.01
N LEU A 242 -12.10 4.05 -22.27
CA LEU A 242 -10.98 4.06 -21.32
C LEU A 242 -9.61 4.21 -22.01
N SER A 243 -9.51 3.95 -23.31
CA SER A 243 -8.27 4.11 -24.07
C SER A 243 -7.95 5.57 -24.40
N THR A 244 -8.96 6.44 -24.48
CA THR A 244 -8.79 7.88 -24.76
C THR A 244 -8.83 8.72 -23.48
N GLU A 245 -8.17 9.88 -23.50
CA GLU A 245 -8.20 10.80 -22.35
C GLU A 245 -9.61 11.34 -22.12
N ASP A 246 -10.31 11.79 -23.17
CA ASP A 246 -11.69 12.28 -23.08
C ASP A 246 -12.65 11.26 -22.49
N GLY A 247 -12.52 9.99 -22.90
CA GLY A 247 -13.35 8.92 -22.34
C GLY A 247 -13.03 8.65 -20.87
N ARG A 248 -11.76 8.73 -20.46
CA ARG A 248 -11.38 8.66 -19.04
C ARG A 248 -11.87 9.87 -18.24
N VAL A 249 -11.86 11.07 -18.81
CA VAL A 249 -12.43 12.28 -18.19
C VAL A 249 -13.93 12.12 -17.93
N ALA A 250 -14.67 11.51 -18.86
CA ALA A 250 -16.09 11.22 -18.63
C ALA A 250 -16.31 10.10 -17.60
N LEU A 251 -15.49 9.04 -17.65
CA LEU A 251 -15.67 7.86 -16.82
C LEU A 251 -15.20 8.04 -15.36
N LYS A 252 -14.28 8.98 -15.09
CA LYS A 252 -13.80 9.24 -13.72
C LYS A 252 -14.93 9.65 -12.76
N GLU A 253 -16.00 10.25 -13.27
CA GLU A 253 -17.17 10.67 -12.49
C GLU A 253 -17.91 9.46 -11.88
N TYR A 254 -17.66 8.25 -12.38
CA TYR A 254 -18.18 6.99 -11.86
C TYR A 254 -17.14 6.18 -11.07
N ASP A 255 -15.95 6.74 -10.81
CA ASP A 255 -14.97 6.13 -9.93
C ASP A 255 -15.44 6.23 -8.47
N GLN A 256 -15.57 5.08 -7.82
CA GLN A 256 -16.09 5.04 -6.45
C GLN A 256 -15.24 5.85 -5.47
N LEU A 257 -13.91 5.92 -5.64
CA LEU A 257 -13.06 6.68 -4.72
C LEU A 257 -13.28 8.19 -4.89
N LEU A 258 -13.29 8.68 -6.12
CA LEU A 258 -13.58 10.08 -6.41
C LEU A 258 -14.96 10.47 -5.86
N VAL A 259 -16.00 9.67 -6.09
CA VAL A 259 -17.35 9.94 -5.59
C VAL A 259 -17.39 9.98 -4.05
N GLU A 260 -16.81 8.99 -3.38
CA GLU A 260 -16.84 8.90 -1.91
C GLU A 260 -15.96 9.97 -1.25
N ARG A 261 -14.82 10.34 -1.85
CA ARG A 261 -13.93 11.39 -1.33
C ARG A 261 -14.45 12.80 -1.61
N ASP A 262 -14.70 13.13 -2.88
CA ASP A 262 -14.89 14.52 -3.32
C ASP A 262 -16.35 14.95 -3.31
N LEU A 263 -17.28 14.05 -3.64
CA LEU A 263 -18.71 14.39 -3.71
C LEU A 263 -19.44 14.13 -2.39
N LYS A 264 -19.14 13.00 -1.73
CA LYS A 264 -19.81 12.62 -0.48
C LYS A 264 -19.03 12.94 0.78
N GLY A 265 -17.70 13.11 0.69
CA GLY A 265 -16.85 13.40 1.85
C GLY A 265 -16.84 12.29 2.91
N THR A 266 -16.98 11.02 2.53
CA THR A 266 -17.07 9.90 3.49
C THR A 266 -15.69 9.32 3.85
N VAL A 267 -14.71 9.47 2.98
CA VAL A 267 -13.36 8.89 3.12
C VAL A 267 -12.27 9.90 2.76
N PHE A 268 -11.05 9.65 3.24
CA PHE A 268 -9.84 10.44 2.91
C PHE A 268 -9.97 11.96 3.17
N HIS A 269 -10.64 12.31 4.26
CA HIS A 269 -10.84 13.70 4.70
C HIS A 269 -9.53 14.49 4.73
N GLY A 270 -9.48 15.61 3.99
CA GLY A 270 -8.32 16.48 3.92
C GLY A 270 -7.15 15.95 3.08
N LEU A 271 -7.26 14.77 2.46
CA LEU A 271 -6.26 14.29 1.50
C LEU A 271 -6.66 14.66 0.08
N ARG A 272 -5.64 14.94 -0.75
CA ARG A 272 -5.75 15.21 -2.18
C ARG A 272 -5.12 14.07 -2.97
N GLU A 273 -5.42 14.03 -4.25
CA GLU A 273 -4.85 13.09 -5.21
C GLU A 273 -4.59 13.82 -6.53
N GLY A 274 -3.58 13.36 -7.29
CA GLY A 274 -3.38 13.84 -8.65
C GLY A 274 -4.48 13.39 -9.62
N GLU A 275 -4.35 13.79 -10.88
CA GLU A 275 -5.31 13.45 -11.94
C GLU A 275 -5.16 11.98 -12.39
N PHE A 276 -5.66 11.04 -11.56
CA PHE A 276 -5.52 9.59 -11.76
C PHE A 276 -6.06 9.10 -13.13
N TRP A 277 -6.99 9.84 -13.72
CA TRP A 277 -7.61 9.53 -15.00
C TRP A 277 -6.71 9.85 -16.20
N ARG A 278 -5.57 10.54 -16.01
CA ARG A 278 -4.61 10.81 -17.11
C ARG A 278 -3.97 9.52 -17.64
N PHE A 279 -3.82 8.51 -16.79
CA PHE A 279 -3.36 7.17 -17.18
C PHE A 279 -4.50 6.15 -17.19
N LYS A 280 -4.31 5.06 -17.93
CA LYS A 280 -5.27 3.95 -18.02
C LYS A 280 -5.46 3.25 -16.67
N CYS A 281 -6.62 2.62 -16.45
CA CYS A 281 -6.90 1.82 -15.27
C CYS A 281 -5.75 0.85 -14.94
N SER A 282 -5.36 0.72 -13.68
CA SER A 282 -4.25 -0.14 -13.26
C SER A 282 -4.62 -1.62 -13.16
N TYR A 283 -5.91 -1.96 -13.21
CA TYR A 283 -6.44 -3.32 -13.03
C TYR A 283 -7.65 -3.53 -13.95
N LYS A 284 -7.99 -4.74 -14.44
CA LYS A 284 -7.30 -6.04 -14.34
C LYS A 284 -6.72 -6.41 -15.70
N TYR A 285 -5.41 -6.62 -15.77
CA TYR A 285 -4.74 -7.05 -16.98
C TYR A 285 -4.63 -8.57 -17.09
N ARG A 286 -4.46 -9.07 -18.32
CA ARG A 286 -3.98 -10.44 -18.51
C ARG A 286 -2.51 -10.52 -18.14
N LEU A 287 -2.11 -11.59 -17.45
CA LEU A 287 -0.70 -11.84 -17.14
C LEU A 287 0.10 -11.96 -18.44
N GLY A 288 1.28 -11.33 -18.49
CA GLY A 288 2.14 -11.24 -19.66
C GLY A 288 1.76 -10.12 -20.65
N ALA A 289 0.60 -9.49 -20.51
CA ALA A 289 0.16 -8.44 -21.43
C ALA A 289 0.55 -7.03 -20.94
N VAL A 290 1.04 -6.19 -21.85
CA VAL A 290 1.33 -4.77 -21.59
C VAL A 290 0.04 -3.96 -21.51
N ASP A 291 -0.86 -4.13 -22.50
CA ASP A 291 -2.03 -3.27 -22.68
C ASP A 291 -3.29 -4.06 -23.06
N GLU A 292 -3.52 -5.21 -22.41
CA GLU A 292 -4.73 -6.02 -22.62
C GLU A 292 -5.42 -6.35 -21.29
N TYR A 293 -6.67 -5.88 -21.13
CA TYR A 293 -7.49 -6.16 -19.97
C TYR A 293 -8.08 -7.59 -20.00
N ASP A 294 -8.17 -8.22 -18.83
CA ASP A 294 -8.92 -9.47 -18.66
C ASP A 294 -10.44 -9.15 -18.60
N PRO A 295 -11.23 -9.61 -19.58
CA PRO A 295 -12.66 -9.31 -19.63
C PRO A 295 -13.43 -9.89 -18.44
N LYS A 296 -12.87 -10.80 -17.63
CA LYS A 296 -13.53 -11.32 -16.42
C LYS A 296 -13.89 -10.22 -15.40
N ARG A 297 -13.26 -9.05 -15.47
CA ARG A 297 -13.52 -7.91 -14.60
C ARG A 297 -13.53 -6.62 -15.42
N MET A 298 -14.41 -5.69 -15.03
CA MET A 298 -14.35 -4.32 -15.54
C MET A 298 -13.04 -3.67 -15.07
N PRO A 299 -12.32 -2.93 -15.93
CA PRO A 299 -11.15 -2.19 -15.51
C PRO A 299 -11.45 -1.14 -14.44
N ALA A 300 -10.48 -0.87 -13.58
CA ALA A 300 -10.57 0.12 -12.51
C ALA A 300 -9.20 0.67 -12.11
N TRP A 301 -9.18 1.91 -11.61
CA TRP A 301 -8.04 2.51 -10.92
C TRP A 301 -8.05 2.06 -9.45
N THR A 302 -7.57 0.84 -9.22
CA THR A 302 -7.52 0.26 -7.87
C THR A 302 -6.35 0.76 -7.06
N ASP A 303 -5.24 1.10 -7.73
CA ASP A 303 -3.97 1.49 -7.14
C ASP A 303 -3.85 3.02 -7.11
N ARG A 304 -3.81 3.61 -5.91
CA ARG A 304 -4.00 5.07 -5.73
C ARG A 304 -2.99 5.65 -4.75
N ILE A 305 -2.66 6.93 -4.92
CA ILE A 305 -1.74 7.68 -4.05
C ILE A 305 -2.37 9.01 -3.65
N MET A 306 -2.62 9.18 -2.35
CA MET A 306 -3.16 10.41 -1.78
C MET A 306 -2.19 11.04 -0.80
N TYR A 307 -2.29 12.36 -0.62
CA TYR A 307 -1.38 13.13 0.22
C TYR A 307 -2.07 14.32 0.89
N ALA A 308 -1.52 14.75 2.03
CA ALA A 308 -1.89 15.98 2.72
C ALA A 308 -0.65 16.55 3.42
N THR A 309 -0.61 17.87 3.56
CA THR A 309 0.43 18.57 4.33
C THR A 309 -0.18 19.57 5.30
N HIS A 310 0.52 19.88 6.39
CA HIS A 310 0.10 20.85 7.41
C HIS A 310 -0.16 22.25 6.83
N ALA A 311 0.53 22.59 5.75
CA ALA A 311 0.35 23.85 5.03
C ALA A 311 -1.00 23.93 4.29
N ASP A 312 -1.68 22.81 4.08
CA ASP A 312 -2.98 22.80 3.39
C ASP A 312 -4.07 23.46 4.24
N ALA A 313 -4.94 24.19 3.57
CA ALA A 313 -6.09 24.82 4.21
C ALA A 313 -7.22 23.78 4.35
N PRO A 314 -7.90 23.71 5.52
CA PRO A 314 -8.96 22.73 5.76
C PRO A 314 -10.26 23.04 5.01
N ASP A 315 -10.47 24.31 4.64
CA ASP A 315 -11.64 24.86 3.95
C ASP A 315 -11.51 24.87 2.41
N ALA A 316 -10.32 24.55 1.88
CA ALA A 316 -10.05 24.46 0.45
C ALA A 316 -9.63 23.03 0.05
N PRO A 317 -10.54 22.04 0.07
CA PRO A 317 -10.19 20.62 -0.11
C PRO A 317 -9.55 20.29 -1.45
N GLN A 318 -9.75 21.13 -2.47
CA GLN A 318 -9.20 20.93 -3.82
C GLN A 318 -7.82 21.55 -4.02
N ILE A 319 -7.34 22.39 -3.09
CA ILE A 319 -6.04 23.07 -3.19
C ILE A 319 -5.07 22.40 -2.22
N SER A 320 -3.87 22.07 -2.69
CA SER A 320 -2.78 21.57 -1.86
C SER A 320 -1.49 22.35 -2.13
N ASN A 321 -0.67 22.48 -1.09
CA ASN A 321 0.69 23.00 -1.16
C ASN A 321 1.70 21.92 -1.59
N VAL A 322 1.25 20.67 -1.71
CA VAL A 322 2.01 19.61 -2.37
C VAL A 322 1.81 19.74 -3.87
N ALA A 323 2.88 19.99 -4.61
CA ALA A 323 2.84 19.97 -6.07
C ALA A 323 3.03 18.54 -6.58
N ASN A 324 2.05 18.04 -7.34
CA ASN A 324 2.14 16.76 -8.01
C ASN A 324 2.86 16.93 -9.35
N LEU A 325 4.12 16.50 -9.41
CA LEU A 325 4.96 16.63 -10.60
C LEU A 325 4.72 15.47 -11.57
N LEU A 326 4.45 14.29 -11.04
CA LEU A 326 4.15 13.08 -11.81
C LEU A 326 3.12 12.27 -11.06
N TYR A 327 2.13 11.75 -11.78
CA TYR A 327 1.28 10.68 -11.30
C TYR A 327 0.88 9.78 -12.47
N THR A 328 1.41 8.56 -12.52
CA THR A 328 1.22 7.65 -13.66
C THR A 328 1.25 6.18 -13.22
N SER A 329 0.74 5.31 -14.10
CA SER A 329 1.02 3.87 -14.05
C SER A 329 2.21 3.50 -14.94
N ILE A 330 2.76 2.30 -14.72
CA ILE A 330 3.89 1.74 -15.48
C ILE A 330 3.43 0.48 -16.26
N PRO A 331 2.99 0.61 -17.52
CA PRO A 331 2.40 -0.51 -18.28
C PRO A 331 3.37 -1.66 -18.62
N SER A 332 4.68 -1.39 -18.64
CA SER A 332 5.72 -2.36 -19.02
C SER A 332 5.79 -3.57 -18.08
N TYR A 333 5.23 -3.46 -16.86
CA TYR A 333 5.20 -4.55 -15.89
C TYR A 333 4.03 -5.49 -16.17
N THR A 334 4.33 -6.75 -16.46
CA THR A 334 3.32 -7.72 -16.96
C THR A 334 3.16 -8.95 -16.08
N THR A 335 3.87 -9.03 -14.95
CA THR A 335 3.88 -10.21 -14.07
C THR A 335 2.75 -10.26 -13.07
N SER A 336 2.15 -9.11 -12.81
CA SER A 336 0.88 -8.97 -12.10
C SER A 336 -0.23 -8.62 -13.08
N ASP A 337 -1.46 -8.86 -12.65
CA ASP A 337 -2.67 -8.35 -13.28
C ASP A 337 -2.95 -6.88 -12.89
N HIS A 338 -2.11 -6.31 -12.02
CA HIS A 338 -2.02 -4.88 -11.76
C HIS A 338 -0.83 -4.24 -12.49
N LYS A 339 -0.93 -2.94 -12.76
CA LYS A 339 0.19 -2.09 -13.19
C LYS A 339 0.67 -1.25 -12.01
N PRO A 340 1.99 -1.17 -11.74
CA PRO A 340 2.53 -0.29 -10.71
C PRO A 340 2.09 1.15 -10.94
N VAL A 341 1.89 1.89 -9.85
CA VAL A 341 1.57 3.32 -9.87
C VAL A 341 2.67 4.07 -9.12
N VAL A 342 3.00 5.27 -9.61
CA VAL A 342 4.05 6.12 -9.04
C VAL A 342 3.59 7.57 -9.01
N ALA A 343 3.96 8.28 -7.95
CA ALA A 343 3.82 9.71 -7.84
C ALA A 343 5.14 10.38 -7.43
N LEU A 344 5.43 11.54 -8.00
CA LEU A 344 6.53 12.41 -7.59
C LEU A 344 5.95 13.73 -7.06
N LEU A 345 6.22 14.02 -5.80
CA LEU A 345 5.57 15.08 -5.04
C LEU A 345 6.60 16.07 -4.51
N HIS A 346 6.38 17.35 -4.76
CA HIS A 346 7.18 18.43 -4.19
C HIS A 346 6.45 19.04 -3.00
N LEU A 347 6.96 18.83 -1.80
CA LEU A 347 6.34 19.29 -0.56
C LEU A 347 6.51 20.81 -0.39
N PRO A 348 5.73 21.49 0.47
CA PRO A 348 6.02 22.86 0.85
C PRO A 348 7.41 22.97 1.51
N PRO A 349 8.00 24.18 1.57
CA PRO A 349 9.21 24.41 2.35
C PRO A 349 9.02 23.99 3.82
N PRO A 350 10.07 23.46 4.48
CA PRO A 350 10.01 23.06 5.89
C PRO A 350 9.57 24.22 6.78
N SER A 351 8.70 23.92 7.75
CA SER A 351 8.26 24.91 8.74
C SER A 351 9.31 25.16 9.83
N PRO A 352 9.66 26.42 10.15
CA PRO A 352 10.52 26.76 11.29
C PRO A 352 9.75 26.78 12.63
N SER A 353 8.68 25.99 12.75
CA SER A 353 7.79 26.01 13.91
C SER A 353 8.47 25.48 15.17
N PRO A 354 8.25 26.09 16.36
CA PRO A 354 8.79 25.58 17.62
C PRO A 354 8.16 24.26 18.06
N THR A 355 6.98 23.92 17.52
CA THR A 355 6.26 22.66 17.75
C THR A 355 6.05 21.94 16.42
N VAL A 356 5.83 20.61 16.48
CA VAL A 356 5.59 19.81 15.28
C VAL A 356 4.32 20.33 14.61
N PRO A 357 4.39 20.85 13.37
CA PRO A 357 3.19 21.28 12.67
C PRO A 357 2.37 20.05 12.29
N THR A 358 1.06 20.07 12.54
CA THR A 358 0.17 18.95 12.22
C THR A 358 -0.86 19.33 11.16
N LEU A 359 -1.39 18.33 10.46
CA LEU A 359 -2.48 18.52 9.51
C LEU A 359 -3.63 19.31 10.12
N ARG A 360 -4.14 20.27 9.35
CA ARG A 360 -5.37 21.00 9.65
C ARG A 360 -6.53 20.23 9.02
N LEU A 361 -7.35 19.60 9.86
CA LEU A 361 -8.46 18.77 9.39
C LEU A 361 -9.73 19.60 9.20
N PRO A 362 -10.62 19.21 8.26
CA PRO A 362 -11.93 19.83 8.10
C PRO A 362 -12.75 19.81 9.40
N GLU A 363 -13.62 20.81 9.56
CA GLU A 363 -14.53 20.88 10.70
C GLU A 363 -15.41 19.61 10.78
N GLY A 364 -15.62 19.11 11.99
CA GLY A 364 -16.40 17.88 12.25
C GLY A 364 -15.63 16.56 12.06
N PHE A 365 -14.47 16.56 11.38
CA PHE A 365 -13.64 15.37 11.25
C PHE A 365 -12.58 15.30 12.36
N GLN A 366 -12.89 14.54 13.42
CA GLN A 366 -11.98 14.27 14.53
C GLN A 366 -11.69 12.76 14.65
N PRO A 367 -10.62 12.25 14.01
CA PRO A 367 -10.30 10.84 14.06
C PRO A 367 -9.84 10.45 15.47
N LYS A 368 -10.59 9.57 16.13
CA LYS A 368 -10.29 9.09 17.49
C LYS A 368 -9.72 7.67 17.47
N PRO A 369 -8.65 7.40 18.25
CA PRO A 369 -8.17 6.05 18.47
C PRO A 369 -9.27 5.10 18.95
N ASP A 370 -9.27 3.87 18.42
CA ASP A 370 -10.09 2.79 18.96
C ASP A 370 -9.44 2.23 20.24
N PRO A 371 -10.12 2.24 21.41
CA PRO A 371 -9.56 1.68 22.65
C PRO A 371 -9.18 0.21 22.54
N TRP A 372 -9.82 -0.53 21.62
CA TRP A 372 -9.56 -1.96 21.39
C TRP A 372 -8.58 -2.22 20.25
N ALA A 373 -7.93 -1.20 19.68
CA ALA A 373 -7.02 -1.35 18.55
C ALA A 373 -5.94 -2.41 18.80
N THR A 374 -5.32 -2.39 19.98
CA THR A 374 -4.28 -3.36 20.36
C THR A 374 -4.83 -4.77 20.42
N ALA A 375 -5.99 -4.98 21.05
CA ALA A 375 -6.62 -6.29 21.14
C ALA A 375 -6.96 -6.84 19.74
N LYS A 376 -7.63 -6.03 18.90
CA LYS A 376 -7.99 -6.40 17.52
C LYS A 376 -6.77 -6.79 16.69
N ARG A 377 -5.71 -5.98 16.77
CA ARG A 377 -4.43 -6.21 16.07
C ARG A 377 -3.80 -7.55 16.42
N TYR A 378 -3.72 -7.90 17.70
CA TYR A 378 -3.09 -9.15 18.13
C TYR A 378 -3.99 -10.37 17.96
N THR A 379 -5.32 -10.20 18.07
CA THR A 379 -6.29 -11.23 17.69
C THR A 379 -6.13 -11.60 16.22
N GLY A 380 -6.14 -10.61 15.32
CA GLY A 380 -5.93 -10.83 13.90
C GLY A 380 -4.61 -11.54 13.59
N ARG A 381 -3.52 -11.09 14.22
CA ARG A 381 -2.21 -11.74 14.07
C ARG A 381 -2.20 -13.19 14.56
N ALA A 382 -2.84 -13.51 15.69
CA ALA A 382 -2.90 -14.88 16.19
C ALA A 382 -3.64 -15.79 15.21
N ILE A 383 -4.75 -15.31 14.65
CA ILE A 383 -5.55 -16.04 13.66
C ILE A 383 -4.76 -16.20 12.35
N ASP A 384 -4.07 -15.15 11.88
CA ASP A 384 -3.18 -15.24 10.73
C ASP A 384 -2.16 -16.37 10.90
N ARG A 385 -1.49 -16.43 12.06
CA ARG A 385 -0.47 -17.47 12.31
C ARG A 385 -1.05 -18.86 12.37
N LEU A 386 -2.21 -19.03 13.03
CA LEU A 386 -2.90 -20.31 13.08
C LEU A 386 -3.23 -20.82 11.66
N VAL A 387 -3.93 -20.00 10.88
CA VAL A 387 -4.34 -20.35 9.51
C VAL A 387 -3.12 -20.57 8.62
N GLY A 388 -2.13 -19.68 8.73
CA GLY A 388 -0.89 -19.73 7.97
C GLY A 388 -0.11 -21.00 8.20
N TYR A 389 0.19 -21.36 9.46
CA TYR A 389 0.96 -22.57 9.75
C TYR A 389 0.23 -23.85 9.36
N CYS A 390 -1.09 -23.91 9.55
CA CYS A 390 -1.89 -25.03 9.07
C CYS A 390 -1.81 -25.16 7.54
N TRP A 391 -1.99 -24.06 6.82
CA TRP A 391 -1.91 -24.08 5.35
C TRP A 391 -0.48 -24.41 4.88
N TRP A 392 0.54 -23.78 5.45
CA TRP A 392 1.93 -24.04 5.12
C TRP A 392 2.31 -25.52 5.32
N LEU A 393 1.91 -26.13 6.44
CA LEU A 393 2.16 -27.55 6.69
C LEU A 393 1.49 -28.44 5.64
N LEU A 394 0.24 -28.16 5.28
CA LEU A 394 -0.45 -28.88 4.20
C LEU A 394 0.28 -28.71 2.86
N THR A 395 0.73 -27.50 2.53
CA THR A 395 1.51 -27.26 1.31
C THR A 395 2.79 -28.09 1.29
N MET A 396 3.51 -28.18 2.41
CA MET A 396 4.72 -29.01 2.53
C MET A 396 4.42 -30.50 2.38
N LEU A 397 3.40 -31.01 3.08
CA LEU A 397 2.96 -32.41 3.01
C LEU A 397 2.51 -32.82 1.60
N GLY A 398 2.05 -31.86 0.79
CA GLY A 398 1.62 -32.08 -0.58
C GLY A 398 2.64 -31.66 -1.63
N ALA A 399 3.94 -31.60 -1.29
CA ALA A 399 5.02 -31.24 -2.21
C ALA A 399 4.77 -29.93 -2.99
N GLY A 400 4.24 -28.91 -2.31
CA GLY A 400 3.90 -27.60 -2.90
C GLY A 400 2.41 -27.40 -3.17
N SER A 401 1.56 -28.41 -2.93
CA SER A 401 0.10 -28.30 -3.08
C SER A 401 -0.64 -28.62 -1.77
N ALA A 402 -1.31 -27.62 -1.18
CA ALA A 402 -2.09 -27.83 0.03
C ALA A 402 -3.21 -28.86 -0.14
N LEU A 403 -3.79 -28.98 -1.34
CA LEU A 403 -4.84 -29.93 -1.66
C LEU A 403 -4.31 -31.37 -1.69
N VAL A 404 -3.12 -31.58 -2.26
CA VAL A 404 -2.43 -32.88 -2.21
C VAL A 404 -2.05 -33.21 -0.77
N GLY A 405 -1.59 -32.22 0.00
CA GLY A 405 -1.23 -32.41 1.40
C GLY A 405 -2.42 -32.79 2.28
N LEU A 406 -3.59 -32.22 2.03
CA LEU A 406 -4.83 -32.64 2.70
C LEU A 406 -5.18 -34.09 2.35
N GLY A 407 -5.05 -34.49 1.08
CA GLY A 407 -5.20 -35.88 0.66
C GLY A 407 -4.24 -36.81 1.41
N ASN A 408 -2.94 -36.45 1.44
CA ASN A 408 -1.91 -37.21 2.16
C ASN A 408 -2.21 -37.32 3.66
N LEU A 409 -2.70 -36.25 4.29
CA LEU A 409 -3.11 -36.25 5.70
C LEU A 409 -4.29 -37.21 5.94
N VAL A 410 -5.32 -37.16 5.10
CA VAL A 410 -6.50 -38.04 5.21
C VAL A 410 -6.11 -39.51 5.03
N VAL A 411 -5.27 -39.82 4.03
CA VAL A 411 -4.75 -41.18 3.81
C VAL A 411 -3.92 -41.65 5.01
N SER A 412 -3.04 -40.81 5.54
CA SER A 412 -2.20 -41.13 6.70
C SER A 412 -3.04 -41.37 7.96
N LEU A 413 -4.07 -40.57 8.21
CA LEU A 413 -5.01 -40.76 9.32
C LEU A 413 -5.84 -42.03 9.15
N GLY A 414 -6.25 -42.35 7.92
CA GLY A 414 -6.91 -43.60 7.58
C GLY A 414 -6.04 -44.82 7.89
N PHE A 415 -4.78 -44.80 7.43
CA PHE A 415 -3.80 -45.85 7.69
C PHE A 415 -3.48 -45.96 9.19
N TRP A 416 -3.28 -44.85 9.89
CA TRP A 416 -3.07 -44.83 11.34
C TRP A 416 -4.23 -45.46 12.10
N ARG A 417 -5.47 -45.09 11.77
CA ARG A 417 -6.67 -45.68 12.38
C ARG A 417 -6.77 -47.18 12.11
N TRP A 418 -6.48 -47.61 10.88
CA TRP A 418 -6.44 -49.03 10.52
C TRP A 418 -5.36 -49.77 11.33
N TRP A 419 -4.14 -49.22 11.40
CA TRP A 419 -3.02 -49.78 12.16
C TRP A 419 -3.33 -49.89 13.66
N CYS A 420 -3.90 -48.84 14.27
CA CYS A 420 -4.30 -48.86 15.68
C CYS A 420 -5.40 -49.89 15.95
N ARG A 421 -6.37 -50.05 15.04
CA ARG A 421 -7.39 -51.12 15.15
C ARG A 421 -6.77 -52.51 15.06
N GLY A 422 -5.80 -52.71 14.17
CA GLY A 422 -5.06 -53.97 14.06
C GLY A 422 -4.27 -54.31 15.32
N ARG A 423 -3.70 -53.32 16.02
CA ARG A 423 -3.04 -53.54 17.32
C ARG A 423 -4.02 -53.88 18.45
N ALA A 424 -5.19 -53.26 18.48
CA ALA A 424 -6.20 -53.56 19.50
C ALA A 424 -6.72 -55.01 19.38
N GLN A 425 -6.94 -55.49 18.15
CA GLN A 425 -7.36 -56.89 17.92
C GLN A 425 -6.25 -57.91 18.22
N GLY A 426 -4.98 -57.52 18.16
CA GLY A 426 -3.84 -58.39 18.47
C GLY A 426 -3.55 -58.56 19.97
N GLN A 427 -4.17 -57.75 20.85
CA GLN A 427 -3.99 -57.86 22.31
C GLN A 427 -5.02 -58.76 23.01
N ASP A 428 -6.12 -59.13 22.34
CA ASP A 428 -7.16 -60.01 22.90
C ASP A 428 -6.85 -61.52 22.76
N VAL A 429 -5.68 -61.91 22.22
CA VAL A 429 -5.31 -63.32 21.95
C VAL A 429 -4.23 -63.84 22.93
N LEU A 430 -3.90 -63.09 23.98
CA LEU A 430 -2.90 -63.49 24.98
C LEU A 430 -3.41 -63.35 26.42
N LEU A 431 -4.47 -64.06 26.77
CA LEU A 431 -4.71 -64.51 28.15
C LEU A 431 -5.18 -65.98 28.11
N PRO A 432 -4.41 -66.93 28.67
CA PRO A 432 -4.78 -68.34 28.78
C PRO A 432 -5.90 -68.59 29.80
#